data_AF-K2CI71-F1
#
_entry.id   AF-K2CI71-F1
#
_cell.length_a   1.000
_cell.length_b   1.000
_cell.length_c   1.000
_cell.angle_alpha   90.00
_cell.angle_beta   90.00
_cell.angle_gamma   90.00
#
_symmetry.space_group_name_H-M   'P 1'
#
loop_
_entity.id
_entity.type
_entity.pdbx_description
1 polymer ?
#
loop_
_entity_poly.entity_id
_entity_poly.type
_entity_poly.pdbx_seq_one_letter_code
_entity_poly.pdbx_strand_id
1 'polypeptide(L)'
;MQAQMMAVNTVAEGTSLITETIFENRFMHVQELQRMGANITLKGNTAVCVGTHALHGAPVMATDLRASASLVLAGLAASNATIINRIYHIDRGYECIEEKLTQLGASIRRIT
;
A
#
# COMPACT_ATOMS: atom_id res chain seq x y z
N MET A 1 1.65 7.55 -8.18
CA MET A 1 0.70 6.57 -8.71
C MET A 1 1.28 5.16 -8.75
N GLN A 2 2.59 4.98 -9.01
CA GLN A 2 3.25 3.68 -8.99
C GLN A 2 2.91 2.83 -7.74
N ALA A 3 3.13 3.36 -6.53
CA ALA A 3 2.88 2.62 -5.29
C ALA A 3 1.40 2.24 -5.10
N GLN A 4 0.47 3.14 -5.44
CA GLN A 4 -0.97 2.87 -5.32
C GLN A 4 -1.44 1.81 -6.31
N MET A 5 -0.90 1.83 -7.54
CA MET A 5 -1.19 0.79 -8.53
C MET A 5 -0.63 -0.58 -8.11
N MET A 6 0.51 -0.60 -7.42
CA MET A 6 1.05 -1.83 -6.86
C MET A 6 0.08 -2.48 -5.86
N ALA A 7 -0.53 -1.71 -4.96
CA ALA A 7 -1.52 -2.27 -4.02
C ALA A 7 -2.71 -2.92 -4.75
N VAL A 8 -3.20 -2.31 -5.83
CA VAL A 8 -4.25 -2.92 -6.68
C VAL A 8 -3.75 -4.23 -7.30
N ASN A 9 -2.55 -4.24 -7.86
CA ASN A 9 -1.95 -5.41 -8.49
C ASN A 9 -1.73 -6.59 -7.53
N THR A 10 -1.56 -6.35 -6.21
CA THR A 10 -1.39 -7.44 -5.23
C THR A 10 -2.65 -8.30 -5.03
N VAL A 11 -3.82 -7.79 -5.41
CA VAL A 11 -5.11 -8.48 -5.31
C VAL A 11 -5.78 -8.70 -6.67
N ALA A 12 -5.14 -8.26 -7.77
CA ALA A 12 -5.61 -8.50 -9.12
C ALA A 12 -5.36 -9.96 -9.55
N GLU A 13 -6.08 -10.46 -10.55
CA GLU A 13 -5.83 -11.80 -11.10
C GLU A 13 -4.58 -11.81 -12.00
N GLY A 14 -3.73 -12.83 -11.83
CA GLY A 14 -2.57 -13.08 -12.70
C GLY A 14 -1.27 -12.42 -12.22
N THR A 15 -0.39 -12.07 -13.17
CA THR A 15 0.93 -11.48 -12.90
C THR A 15 1.05 -10.13 -13.60
N SER A 16 1.58 -9.15 -12.89
CA SER A 16 1.81 -7.79 -13.39
C SER A 16 3.24 -7.34 -13.15
N LEU A 17 3.67 -6.35 -13.93
CA LEU A 17 4.99 -5.77 -13.88
C LEU A 17 4.87 -4.27 -13.67
N ILE A 18 5.67 -3.73 -12.75
CA ILE A 18 5.80 -2.30 -12.53
C ILE A 18 7.28 -1.94 -12.67
N THR A 19 7.62 -1.17 -13.70
CA THR A 19 8.97 -0.65 -13.91
C THR A 19 9.02 0.83 -13.54
N GLU A 20 9.95 1.20 -12.66
CA GLU A 20 10.20 2.59 -12.26
C GLU A 20 11.45 3.12 -12.97
N THR A 21 11.31 4.19 -13.74
CA THR A 21 12.39 4.78 -14.56
C THR A 21 12.81 6.16 -14.10
N ILE A 22 12.11 6.73 -13.11
CA ILE A 22 12.30 8.11 -12.65
C ILE A 22 13.02 8.15 -11.31
N PHE A 23 12.75 7.20 -10.40
CA PHE A 23 13.32 7.20 -9.04
C PHE A 23 13.90 5.84 -8.67
N GLU A 24 15.21 5.78 -8.41
CA GLU A 24 15.95 4.53 -8.17
C GLU A 24 15.52 3.77 -6.90
N ASN A 25 15.01 4.47 -5.88
CA ASN A 25 14.69 3.89 -4.56
C ASN A 25 13.20 3.96 -4.21
N ARG A 26 12.30 3.77 -5.20
CA ARG A 26 10.85 3.98 -5.00
C ARG A 26 10.06 2.76 -4.51
N PHE A 27 10.69 1.63 -4.26
CA PHE A 27 10.01 0.38 -3.88
C PHE A 27 10.00 0.08 -2.37
N MET A 28 10.24 1.08 -1.51
CA MET A 28 10.28 0.89 -0.05
C MET A 28 8.99 0.28 0.53
N HIS A 29 7.83 0.55 -0.09
CA HIS A 29 6.53 -0.01 0.30
C HIS A 29 6.38 -1.50 0.03
N VAL A 30 7.25 -2.12 -0.78
CA VAL A 30 7.14 -3.54 -1.13
C VAL A 30 7.26 -4.44 0.09
N GLN A 31 8.20 -4.14 1.00
CA GLN A 31 8.38 -4.94 2.22
C GLN A 31 7.14 -4.88 3.12
N GLU A 32 6.49 -3.73 3.20
CA GLU A 32 5.28 -3.55 4.00
C GLU A 32 4.06 -4.25 3.37
N LEU A 33 3.94 -4.23 2.03
CA LEU A 33 2.93 -5.04 1.34
C LEU A 33 3.18 -6.54 1.49
N GLN A 34 4.43 -6.99 1.45
CA GLN A 34 4.81 -8.38 1.70
C GLN A 34 4.48 -8.81 3.14
N ARG A 35 4.62 -7.92 4.13
CA ARG A 35 4.15 -8.18 5.51
C ARG A 35 2.65 -8.42 5.58
N MET A 36 1.88 -7.84 4.66
CA MET A 36 0.44 -8.06 4.51
C MET A 36 0.12 -9.30 3.65
N GLY A 37 1.12 -10.08 3.23
CA GLY A 37 0.95 -11.31 2.45
C GLY A 37 1.02 -11.13 0.94
N ALA A 38 1.38 -9.95 0.43
CA ALA A 38 1.53 -9.73 -1.01
C ALA A 38 2.70 -10.54 -1.60
N ASN A 39 2.50 -11.12 -2.79
CA ASN A 39 3.54 -11.81 -3.54
C ASN A 39 4.20 -10.85 -4.55
N ILE A 40 5.31 -10.23 -4.13
CA ILE A 40 6.05 -9.26 -4.94
C ILE A 40 7.52 -9.66 -4.96
N THR A 41 8.15 -9.66 -6.14
CA THR A 41 9.60 -9.85 -6.31
C THR A 41 10.22 -8.67 -7.01
N LEU A 42 11.28 -8.10 -6.44
CA LEU A 42 12.05 -7.01 -7.07
C LEU A 42 13.17 -7.57 -7.96
N LYS A 43 13.27 -7.03 -9.17
CA LYS A 43 14.33 -7.30 -10.16
C LYS A 43 14.84 -5.96 -10.70
N GLY A 44 15.92 -5.45 -10.10
CA GLY A 44 16.43 -4.11 -10.41
C GLY A 44 15.37 -3.05 -10.15
N ASN A 45 15.03 -2.27 -11.17
CA ASN A 45 14.00 -1.23 -11.12
C ASN A 45 12.59 -1.73 -11.47
N THR A 46 12.39 -3.05 -11.56
CA THR A 46 11.09 -3.66 -11.89
C THR A 46 10.58 -4.53 -10.75
N ALA A 47 9.32 -4.34 -10.38
CA ALA A 47 8.60 -5.20 -9.45
C ALA A 47 7.68 -6.16 -10.21
N VAL A 48 7.83 -7.45 -9.97
CA VAL A 48 6.93 -8.51 -10.43
C VAL A 48 5.92 -8.76 -9.33
N CYS A 49 4.64 -8.46 -9.57
CA CYS A 49 3.57 -8.65 -8.62
C CYS A 49 2.67 -9.79 -9.10
N VAL A 50 2.59 -10.86 -8.31
CA VAL A 50 1.65 -11.96 -8.54
C VAL A 50 0.45 -11.74 -7.65
N GLY A 51 -0.73 -11.70 -8.25
CA GLY A 51 -2.00 -11.59 -7.56
C GLY A 51 -2.17 -12.61 -6.44
N THR A 52 -2.69 -12.17 -5.30
CA THR A 52 -3.03 -13.02 -4.17
C THR A 52 -4.53 -12.93 -3.87
N HIS A 53 -5.12 -14.01 -3.37
CA HIS A 53 -6.55 -14.06 -3.07
C HIS A 53 -6.97 -13.00 -2.04
N ALA A 54 -6.16 -12.77 -1.02
CA ALA A 54 -6.42 -11.78 0.01
C ALA A 54 -5.12 -11.31 0.66
N LEU A 55 -5.11 -10.04 1.04
CA LEU A 55 -4.15 -9.51 1.99
C LEU A 55 -4.62 -9.78 3.43
N HIS A 56 -3.68 -9.74 4.36
CA HIS A 56 -3.93 -9.88 5.79
C HIS A 56 -3.47 -8.62 6.50
N GLY A 57 -4.31 -8.16 7.42
CA GLY A 57 -4.06 -7.00 8.25
C GLY A 57 -2.82 -7.22 9.11
N ALA A 58 -1.93 -6.24 9.10
CA ALA A 58 -0.65 -6.31 9.79
C ALA A 58 -0.25 -4.92 10.32
N PRO A 59 0.64 -4.85 11.33
CA PRO A 59 1.32 -3.61 11.65
C PRO A 59 2.36 -3.30 10.55
N VAL A 60 2.20 -2.14 9.92
CA VAL A 60 3.04 -1.65 8.82
C VAL A 60 3.52 -0.22 9.05
N MET A 61 4.56 0.19 8.35
CA MET A 61 5.16 1.52 8.48
C MET A 61 5.12 2.33 7.18
N ALA A 62 4.54 3.53 7.23
CA ALA A 62 4.65 4.47 6.11
C ALA A 62 6.10 4.97 5.97
N THR A 63 6.64 4.90 4.75
CA THR A 63 7.99 5.37 4.40
C THR A 63 8.01 6.72 3.68
N ASP A 64 6.92 7.03 2.97
CA ASP A 64 6.74 8.26 2.21
C ASP A 64 5.25 8.52 1.90
N LEU A 65 4.96 9.65 1.24
CA LEU A 65 3.61 10.08 0.92
C LEU A 65 2.85 9.09 0.00
N ARG A 66 3.52 8.48 -0.98
CA ARG A 66 2.85 7.58 -1.94
C ARG A 66 2.78 6.16 -1.38
N ALA A 67 3.80 5.73 -0.65
CA ALA A 67 3.80 4.49 0.10
C ALA A 67 2.68 4.45 1.15
N SER A 68 2.50 5.52 1.92
CA SER A 68 1.41 5.60 2.92
C SER A 68 0.03 5.43 2.28
N ALA A 69 -0.25 6.13 1.18
CA ALA A 69 -1.50 5.96 0.45
C ALA A 69 -1.67 4.53 -0.11
N SER A 70 -0.59 3.89 -0.56
CA SER A 70 -0.60 2.48 -1.00
C SER A 70 -1.00 1.55 0.14
N LEU A 71 -0.42 1.73 1.33
CA LEU A 71 -0.75 0.92 2.51
C LEU A 71 -2.17 1.15 3.03
N VAL A 72 -2.72 2.35 2.90
CA VAL A 72 -4.13 2.60 3.20
C VAL A 72 -5.02 1.78 2.27
N LEU A 73 -4.76 1.80 0.95
CA LEU A 73 -5.53 1.00 -0.01
C LEU A 73 -5.42 -0.49 0.26
N ALA A 74 -4.20 -0.98 0.52
CA ALA A 74 -3.96 -2.37 0.88
C ALA A 74 -4.69 -2.77 2.17
N GLY A 75 -4.70 -1.89 3.18
CA GLY A 75 -5.37 -2.12 4.45
C GLY A 75 -6.89 -2.19 4.33
N LEU A 76 -7.48 -1.40 3.42
CA LEU A 76 -8.92 -1.47 3.12
C LEU A 76 -9.33 -2.75 2.39
N ALA A 77 -8.42 -3.35 1.62
CA ALA A 77 -8.63 -4.60 0.90
C ALA A 77 -8.24 -5.86 1.72
N ALA A 78 -7.59 -5.67 2.88
CA ALA A 78 -7.09 -6.77 3.69
C ALA A 78 -8.18 -7.37 4.61
N SER A 79 -8.02 -8.65 4.91
CA SER A 79 -8.74 -9.30 6.00
C SER A 79 -8.15 -8.90 7.35
N ASN A 80 -8.98 -8.67 8.37
CA ASN A 80 -8.56 -8.19 9.71
C ASN A 80 -8.01 -6.75 9.71
N ALA A 81 -7.66 -6.27 10.91
CA ALA A 81 -7.21 -4.89 11.11
C ALA A 81 -5.77 -4.66 10.64
N THR A 82 -5.54 -3.58 9.90
CA THR A 82 -4.21 -3.06 9.55
C THR A 82 -3.89 -1.86 10.43
N ILE A 83 -2.69 -1.80 11.01
CA ILE A 83 -2.22 -0.64 11.79
C ILE A 83 -1.09 0.02 11.02
N ILE A 84 -1.31 1.25 10.56
CA ILE A 84 -0.32 2.01 9.79
C ILE A 84 0.35 3.02 10.73
N ASN A 85 1.66 2.86 10.94
CA ASN A 85 2.47 3.79 11.72
C ASN A 85 3.13 4.85 10.83
N ARG A 86 3.65 5.93 11.46
CA ARG A 86 4.33 7.06 10.78
C ARG A 86 3.42 7.80 9.79
N ILE A 87 2.15 7.93 10.14
CA ILE A 87 1.11 8.55 9.33
C ILE A 87 1.37 10.03 8.97
N TYR A 88 2.29 10.73 9.64
CA TYR A 88 2.73 12.08 9.24
C TYR A 88 3.20 12.16 7.77
N HIS A 89 3.59 11.03 7.16
CA HIS A 89 3.87 10.97 5.72
C HIS A 89 2.63 11.19 4.84
N ILE A 90 1.45 10.72 5.25
CA ILE A 90 0.21 10.86 4.47
C ILE A 90 -0.30 12.29 4.51
N ASP A 91 -0.14 12.95 5.65
CA ASP A 91 -0.60 14.32 5.92
C ASP A 91 0.09 15.36 5.03
N ARG A 92 1.26 15.01 4.47
CA ARG A 92 2.01 15.87 3.53
C ARG A 92 1.32 16.06 2.18
N GLY A 93 0.29 15.27 1.86
CA GLY A 93 -0.36 15.36 0.54
C GLY A 93 -1.77 14.80 0.46
N TYR A 94 -2.32 14.28 1.56
CA TYR A 94 -3.72 13.94 1.67
C TYR A 94 -4.31 14.59 2.92
N GLU A 95 -5.19 15.54 2.70
CA GLU A 95 -5.93 16.22 3.76
C GLU A 95 -7.10 15.34 4.23
N CYS A 96 -7.17 15.06 5.54
CA CYS A 96 -8.24 14.31 6.22
C CYS A 96 -8.69 13.06 5.45
N ILE A 97 -7.73 12.25 5.00
CA ILE A 97 -8.01 11.10 4.14
C ILE A 97 -8.93 10.09 4.82
N GLU A 98 -8.77 9.89 6.12
CA GLU A 98 -9.61 9.00 6.92
C GLU A 98 -11.07 9.46 6.94
N GLU A 99 -11.33 10.78 7.00
CA GLU A 99 -12.69 11.32 7.00
C GLU A 99 -13.33 11.12 5.62
N LYS A 100 -12.58 11.47 4.56
CA LYS A 100 -13.01 11.32 3.16
C LYS A 100 -13.30 9.85 2.83
N LEU A 101 -12.48 8.92 3.29
CA LEU A 101 -12.70 7.48 3.08
C LEU A 101 -13.85 6.95 3.95
N THR A 102 -14.00 7.43 5.18
CA THR A 102 -15.14 7.07 6.05
C THR A 102 -16.47 7.50 5.42
N GLN A 103 -16.53 8.67 4.78
CA GLN A 103 -17.71 9.12 4.01
C GLN A 103 -18.05 8.20 2.83
N LEU A 104 -17.09 7.44 2.32
CA LEU A 104 -17.28 6.41 1.29
C LEU A 104 -17.60 5.02 1.88
N GLY A 105 -17.74 4.91 3.21
CA GLY A 105 -18.07 3.66 3.90
C GLY A 105 -16.85 2.85 4.36
N ALA A 106 -15.63 3.39 4.27
CA ALA A 106 -14.45 2.70 4.76
C ALA A 106 -14.44 2.62 6.30
N SER A 107 -14.11 1.44 6.84
CA SER A 107 -13.85 1.26 8.28
C SER A 107 -12.40 1.67 8.59
N ILE A 108 -12.16 2.97 8.72
CA ILE A 108 -10.85 3.55 9.02
C ILE A 108 -10.98 4.56 10.16
N ARG A 109 -9.96 4.63 11.03
CA ARG A 109 -9.87 5.64 12.09
C ARG A 109 -8.43 6.06 12.33
N ARG A 110 -8.21 7.34 12.59
CA ARG A 110 -6.95 7.83 13.14
C ARG A 110 -6.97 7.63 14.65
N ILE A 111 -5.89 7.10 15.20
CA ILE A 111 -5.70 6.95 16.65
C ILE A 111 -4.58 7.92 17.03
N THR A 112 -4.90 8.86 17.91
CA THR A 112 -3.97 9.85 18.49
C THR A 112 -3.54 9.43 19.88
#